data_AF-A0A0X3W5W9-F1
#
_entry.id   AF-A0A0X3W5W9-F1
#
_cell.length_a   1.000
_cell.length_b   1.000
_cell.length_c   1.000
_cell.angle_alpha   90.00
_cell.angle_beta   90.00
_cell.angle_gamma   90.00
#
_symmetry.space_group_name_H-M   'P 1'
#
loop_
_entity.id
_entity.type
_entity.pdbx_description
1 polymer ?
#
loop_
_entity_poly.entity_id
_entity_poly.type
_entity_poly.pdbx_seq_one_letter_code
_entity_poly.pdbx_strand_id
1 'polypeptide(L)'
;MDTTTTTNQGKAGDTVQINGTALSTTAKVNFGTAAVTPTSVTATQVTFVVPSTAPCSGQVSVSVTSTTGATSNALPFFVIAAPTTTGTSVVCVPAATGGPVTLFGTNFLSGTHVGVGTVGTVAVTPTQPSQVTFTAPANPGQVGTVSTQPVTITTAGGTSTSGTTLIDYYLAPTITAVLPTSGTAGDQITVTGTGFVGVDTVTFTDSAAATATAVFTPISDTQLVATVPGGLAAGAGTITVHTCGGNSNAQAFTLT
;
A
#
# COMPACT_ATOMS: atom_id res chain seq x y z
N MET A 1 12.91 40.71 22.20
CA MET A 1 13.27 39.39 22.75
C MET A 1 13.84 38.59 21.60
N ASP A 2 15.07 38.10 21.73
CA ASP A 2 15.61 37.16 20.76
C ASP A 2 15.23 35.74 21.20
N THR A 3 14.74 34.95 20.26
CA THR A 3 14.12 33.65 20.52
C THR A 3 14.69 32.60 19.59
N THR A 4 14.60 31.33 19.99
CA THR A 4 14.92 30.16 19.17
C THR A 4 13.88 29.07 19.42
N THR A 5 13.72 28.12 18.51
CA THR A 5 12.87 26.94 18.75
C THR A 5 13.70 25.71 19.07
N THR A 6 13.14 24.76 19.81
CA THR A 6 13.77 23.44 20.02
C THR A 6 13.78 22.58 18.76
N THR A 7 12.81 22.78 17.87
CA THR A 7 12.78 22.23 16.51
C THR A 7 12.38 23.32 15.53
N ASN A 8 12.98 23.32 14.34
CA ASN A 8 12.63 24.24 13.25
C ASN A 8 11.67 23.61 12.23
N GLN A 9 11.12 22.43 12.53
CA GLN A 9 10.21 21.70 11.67
C GLN A 9 9.31 20.75 12.48
N GLY A 10 8.15 20.41 11.92
CA GLY A 10 7.19 19.49 12.52
C GLY A 10 5.86 19.43 11.75
N LYS A 11 4.94 18.59 12.20
CA LYS A 11 3.57 18.46 11.66
C LYS A 11 2.54 19.03 12.62
N ALA A 12 1.30 19.18 12.15
CA ALA A 12 0.17 19.55 13.01
C ALA A 12 0.05 18.58 14.21
N GLY A 13 -0.18 19.13 15.40
CA GLY A 13 -0.25 18.37 16.65
C GLY A 13 1.09 18.15 17.35
N ASP A 14 2.24 18.43 16.71
CA ASP A 14 3.53 18.36 17.40
C ASP A 14 3.65 19.46 18.46
N THR A 15 4.30 19.13 19.59
CA THR A 15 4.63 20.11 20.63
C THR A 15 5.97 20.77 20.32
N VAL A 16 6.00 22.10 20.33
CA VAL A 16 7.18 22.91 20.02
C VAL A 16 7.46 23.84 21.19
N GLN A 17 8.74 24.04 21.51
CA GLN A 17 9.18 25.00 22.52
C GLN A 17 9.93 26.15 21.87
N ILE A 18 9.61 27.37 22.30
CA ILE A 18 10.32 28.60 21.98
C ILE A 18 11.13 28.99 23.22
N ASN A 19 12.44 29.06 23.09
CA ASN A 19 13.36 29.51 24.13
C ASN A 19 13.72 30.98 23.91
N GLY A 20 13.96 31.72 25.00
CA GLY A 20 14.35 33.12 24.93
C GLY A 20 14.46 33.75 26.31
N THR A 21 14.25 35.06 26.37
CA THR A 21 14.26 35.84 27.61
C THR A 21 13.00 36.69 27.73
N ALA A 22 12.61 36.98 28.98
CA ALA A 22 11.45 37.81 29.33
C ALA A 22 10.11 37.32 28.72
N LEU A 23 9.93 36.00 28.57
CA LEU A 23 8.78 35.40 27.91
C LEU A 23 7.55 35.22 28.81
N SER A 24 7.64 35.54 30.11
CA SER A 24 6.61 35.24 31.12
C SER A 24 5.25 35.88 30.86
N THR A 25 5.21 36.94 30.04
CA THR A 25 3.98 37.66 29.68
C THR A 25 3.42 37.25 28.31
N THR A 26 3.93 36.19 27.70
CA THR A 26 3.46 35.70 26.40
C THR A 26 1.97 35.35 26.48
N ALA A 27 1.14 36.04 25.68
CA ALA A 27 -0.29 35.82 25.58
C ALA A 27 -0.66 34.87 24.43
N LYS A 28 0.09 34.90 23.33
CA LYS A 28 -0.13 34.05 22.16
C LYS A 28 1.16 33.73 21.42
N VAL A 29 1.18 32.59 20.74
CA VAL A 29 2.12 32.28 19.66
C VAL A 29 1.44 32.62 18.34
N ASN A 30 2.09 33.43 17.50
CA ASN A 30 1.67 33.62 16.11
C ASN A 30 2.38 32.56 15.27
N PHE A 31 1.62 31.72 14.58
CA PHE A 31 2.10 30.67 13.67
C PHE A 31 1.61 31.00 12.26
N GLY A 32 2.41 31.77 11.52
CA GLY A 32 1.96 32.46 10.31
C GLY A 32 0.83 33.44 10.64
N THR A 33 -0.33 33.24 10.03
CA THR A 33 -1.55 34.03 10.31
C THR A 33 -2.39 33.46 11.46
N ALA A 34 -2.09 32.24 11.92
CA ALA A 34 -2.83 31.61 13.01
C ALA A 34 -2.35 32.12 14.37
N ALA A 35 -3.28 32.35 15.30
CA ALA A 35 -2.99 32.63 16.69
C ALA A 35 -3.20 31.36 17.51
N VAL A 36 -2.18 30.94 18.25
CA VAL A 36 -2.17 29.72 19.06
C VAL A 36 -2.00 30.09 20.52
N THR A 37 -2.87 29.53 21.37
CA THR A 37 -2.72 29.64 22.83
C THR A 37 -1.56 28.75 23.30
N PRO A 38 -0.57 29.29 24.02
CA PRO A 38 0.50 28.48 24.59
C PRO A 38 -0.05 27.43 25.57
N THR A 39 0.55 26.25 25.61
CA THR A 39 0.25 25.22 26.63
C THR A 39 1.00 25.47 27.94
N SER A 40 2.17 26.11 27.88
CA SER A 40 2.89 26.59 29.06
C SER A 40 3.74 27.81 28.73
N VAL A 41 3.94 28.68 29.73
CA VAL A 41 4.75 29.90 29.61
C VAL A 41 5.59 30.06 30.87
N THR A 42 6.89 30.29 30.69
CA THR A 42 7.83 30.66 31.75
C THR A 42 8.61 31.91 31.32
N ALA A 43 9.50 32.42 32.18
CA ALA A 43 10.34 33.58 31.83
C ALA A 43 11.30 33.31 30.65
N THR A 44 11.63 32.05 30.37
CA THR A 44 12.64 31.67 29.37
C THR A 44 12.14 30.67 28.32
N GLN A 45 10.92 30.17 28.45
CA GLN A 45 10.36 29.16 27.55
C GLN A 45 8.85 29.33 27.35
N VAL A 46 8.39 29.13 26.12
CA VAL A 46 6.97 29.03 25.75
C VAL A 46 6.77 27.70 25.04
N THR A 47 5.82 26.89 25.51
CA THR A 47 5.43 25.64 24.83
C THR A 47 4.10 25.85 24.13
N PHE A 48 3.97 25.35 22.91
CA PHE A 48 2.72 25.37 22.16
C PHE A 48 2.59 24.10 21.29
N VAL A 49 1.40 23.87 20.75
CA VAL A 49 1.12 22.78 19.82
C VAL A 49 0.94 23.37 18.42
N VAL A 50 1.58 22.79 17.41
CA VAL A 50 1.39 23.20 16.01
C VAL A 50 -0.09 23.05 15.66
N PRO A 51 -0.77 24.13 15.22
CA PRO A 51 -2.22 24.14 15.06
C PRO A 51 -2.65 23.22 13.91
N SER A 52 -3.86 22.65 14.00
CA SER A 52 -4.46 21.86 12.91
C SER A 52 -4.72 22.69 11.64
N THR A 53 -4.78 24.01 11.78
CA THR A 53 -4.90 24.97 10.67
C THR A 53 -3.55 25.35 10.06
N ALA A 54 -2.43 24.75 10.51
CA ALA A 54 -1.14 24.93 9.85
C ALA A 54 -1.26 24.60 8.36
N PRO A 55 -0.57 25.33 7.46
CA PRO A 55 -0.59 25.02 6.04
C PRO A 55 -0.11 23.60 5.81
N CYS A 56 -0.60 22.96 4.74
CA CYS A 56 -0.26 21.56 4.46
C CYS A 56 1.25 21.34 4.36
N SER A 57 2.02 22.27 3.77
CA SER A 57 3.49 22.24 3.80
C SER A 57 4.10 23.64 3.69
N GLY A 58 5.39 23.73 4.02
CA GLY A 58 6.23 24.89 3.74
C GLY A 58 6.63 25.68 4.98
N GLN A 59 7.42 26.73 4.75
CA GLN A 59 7.94 27.56 5.82
C GLN A 59 6.88 28.56 6.30
N VAL A 60 6.68 28.61 7.61
CA VAL A 60 5.88 29.63 8.31
C VAL A 60 6.76 30.43 9.25
N SER A 61 6.32 31.64 9.56
CA SER A 61 6.94 32.48 10.59
C SER A 61 6.31 32.19 11.95
N VAL A 62 7.14 31.93 12.96
CA VAL A 62 6.70 31.72 14.35
C VAL A 62 7.22 32.87 15.21
N SER A 63 6.33 33.48 15.99
CA SER A 63 6.71 34.52 16.97
C SER A 63 5.78 34.46 18.18
N VAL A 64 6.15 35.15 19.25
CA VAL A 64 5.28 35.33 20.42
C VAL A 64 4.83 36.78 20.55
N THR A 65 3.64 36.99 21.13
CA THR A 65 3.14 38.32 21.49
C THR A 65 2.81 38.36 22.98
N SER A 66 3.33 39.36 23.69
CA SER A 66 3.03 39.59 25.11
C SER A 66 1.61 40.10 25.32
N THR A 67 1.12 40.06 26.56
CA THR A 67 -0.14 40.71 26.99
C THR A 67 -0.17 42.21 26.74
N THR A 68 1.00 42.85 26.62
CA THR A 68 1.16 44.27 26.30
C THR A 68 1.24 44.56 24.80
N GLY A 69 1.18 43.53 23.94
CA GLY A 69 1.21 43.65 22.48
C GLY A 69 2.60 43.66 21.85
N ALA A 70 3.68 43.54 22.62
CA ALA A 70 5.04 43.47 22.08
C ALA A 70 5.30 42.09 21.44
N THR A 71 5.96 42.07 20.27
CA THR A 71 6.27 40.84 19.52
C THR A 71 7.77 40.49 19.56
N SER A 72 8.09 39.20 19.57
CA SER A 72 9.47 38.72 19.39
C SER A 72 9.96 38.85 17.95
N ASN A 73 11.21 38.47 17.69
CA ASN A 73 11.66 38.15 16.34
C ASN A 73 10.86 36.98 15.73
N ALA A 74 10.90 36.90 14.41
CA ALA A 74 10.29 35.83 13.63
C ALA A 74 11.27 34.65 13.47
N LEU A 75 10.80 33.45 13.79
CA LEU A 75 11.54 32.20 13.62
C LEU A 75 10.98 31.41 12.43
N PRO A 76 11.84 30.91 11.53
CA PRO A 76 11.40 30.02 10.47
C PRO A 76 11.01 28.66 11.05
N PHE A 77 9.84 28.16 10.67
CA PHE A 77 9.39 26.81 11.02
C PHE A 77 8.86 26.11 9.78
N PHE A 78 9.35 24.92 9.46
CA PHE A 78 8.92 24.16 8.28
C PHE A 78 7.82 23.16 8.64
N VAL A 79 6.62 23.35 8.11
CA VAL A 79 5.51 22.42 8.30
C VAL A 79 5.66 21.24 7.34
N ILE A 80 5.65 20.03 7.90
CA ILE A 80 5.75 18.77 7.16
C ILE A 80 4.35 18.23 6.93
N ALA A 81 3.97 18.07 5.65
CA ALA A 81 2.69 17.51 5.25
C ALA A 81 2.59 16.02 5.56
N ALA A 82 1.39 15.57 5.95
CA ALA A 82 1.04 14.17 5.83
C ALA A 82 1.12 13.72 4.36
N PRO A 83 1.54 12.48 4.08
CA PRO A 83 1.53 11.94 2.74
C PRO A 83 0.12 11.65 2.26
N THR A 84 -0.06 11.56 0.94
CA THR A 84 -1.31 11.08 0.32
C THR A 84 -1.01 9.90 -0.59
N THR A 85 -1.98 9.01 -0.75
CA THR A 85 -1.91 7.89 -1.69
C THR A 85 -2.95 8.08 -2.79
N THR A 86 -2.57 7.81 -4.03
CA THR A 86 -3.44 7.98 -5.21
C THR A 86 -3.70 6.69 -5.96
N GLY A 87 -2.87 5.65 -5.77
CA GLY A 87 -3.06 4.35 -6.40
C GLY A 87 -1.82 3.47 -6.35
N THR A 88 -1.92 2.28 -6.93
CA THR A 88 -0.83 1.30 -7.03
C THR A 88 -0.61 0.86 -8.48
N SER A 89 0.59 0.38 -8.81
CA SER A 89 0.90 -0.16 -10.15
C SER A 89 0.24 -1.51 -10.42
N VAL A 90 -0.20 -2.21 -9.39
CA VAL A 90 -0.88 -3.49 -9.49
C VAL A 90 -2.14 -3.49 -8.66
N VAL A 91 -3.14 -4.22 -9.14
CA VAL A 91 -4.36 -4.53 -8.39
C VAL A 91 -4.36 -5.95 -7.84
N CYS A 92 -3.44 -6.81 -8.30
CA CYS A 92 -3.32 -8.19 -7.82
C CYS A 92 -1.95 -8.48 -7.19
N VAL A 93 -1.98 -9.15 -6.04
CA VAL A 93 -0.81 -9.69 -5.36
C VAL A 93 -1.06 -11.15 -4.94
N PRO A 94 -0.15 -12.11 -5.22
CA PRO A 94 -0.29 -13.47 -4.73
C PRO A 94 -0.23 -13.52 -3.19
N ALA A 95 -1.20 -14.16 -2.55
CA ALA A 95 -1.25 -14.33 -1.11
C ALA A 95 -0.07 -15.15 -0.56
N ALA A 96 0.38 -16.16 -1.29
CA ALA A 96 1.44 -17.06 -0.84
C ALA A 96 2.82 -16.38 -0.77
N THR A 97 3.11 -15.47 -1.69
CA THR A 97 4.47 -14.90 -1.87
C THR A 97 4.54 -13.39 -1.66
N GLY A 98 3.41 -12.68 -1.72
CA GLY A 98 3.43 -11.25 -1.92
C GLY A 98 3.94 -10.90 -3.32
N GLY A 99 4.39 -9.65 -3.52
CA GLY A 99 4.90 -9.22 -4.81
C GLY A 99 5.34 -7.75 -4.86
N PRO A 100 6.06 -7.33 -5.91
CA PRO A 100 6.48 -5.94 -6.08
C PRO A 100 5.29 -5.04 -6.42
N VAL A 101 5.20 -3.90 -5.74
CA VAL A 101 4.15 -2.89 -5.92
C VAL A 101 4.79 -1.51 -5.95
N THR A 102 4.40 -0.68 -6.92
CA THR A 102 4.66 0.76 -6.86
C THR A 102 3.46 1.44 -6.26
N LEU A 103 3.66 2.19 -5.18
CA LEU A 103 2.66 3.08 -4.60
C LEU A 103 2.87 4.48 -5.17
N PHE A 104 1.78 5.14 -5.58
CA PHE A 104 1.76 6.51 -6.08
C PHE A 104 1.10 7.44 -5.07
N GLY A 105 1.55 8.70 -5.02
CA GLY A 105 1.04 9.66 -4.06
C GLY A 105 1.81 10.97 -4.01
N THR A 106 1.83 11.59 -2.83
CA THR A 106 2.61 12.81 -2.56
C THR A 106 3.26 12.78 -1.19
N ASN A 107 4.31 13.60 -1.02
CA ASN A 107 5.08 13.77 0.21
C ASN A 107 5.71 12.47 0.75
N PHE A 108 6.18 11.61 -0.14
CA PHE A 108 6.93 10.40 0.25
C PHE A 108 8.36 10.80 0.62
N LEU A 109 8.62 10.90 1.92
CA LEU A 109 9.92 11.30 2.48
C LEU A 109 10.77 10.07 2.81
N SER A 110 12.06 10.25 3.12
CA SER A 110 12.92 9.17 3.60
C SER A 110 12.49 8.63 4.98
N GLY A 111 12.88 7.40 5.32
CA GLY A 111 12.54 6.78 6.61
C GLY A 111 11.06 6.41 6.75
N THR A 112 10.42 6.11 5.62
CA THR A 112 8.97 5.92 5.50
C THR A 112 8.60 4.44 5.56
N HIS A 113 7.38 4.16 6.00
CA HIS A 113 6.84 2.80 6.04
C HIS A 113 5.56 2.72 5.23
N VAL A 114 5.40 1.67 4.42
CA VAL A 114 4.14 1.33 3.76
C VAL A 114 3.42 0.29 4.61
N GLY A 115 2.22 0.63 5.08
CA GLY A 115 1.33 -0.30 5.77
C GLY A 115 0.35 -0.93 4.80
N VAL A 116 0.24 -2.25 4.80
CA VAL A 116 -0.71 -3.04 4.00
C VAL A 116 -1.71 -3.67 4.95
N GLY A 117 -2.75 -2.92 5.29
CA GLY A 117 -3.85 -3.32 6.16
C GLY A 117 -3.41 -4.13 7.37
N THR A 118 -3.96 -5.33 7.51
CA THR A 118 -3.60 -6.28 8.57
C THR A 118 -2.45 -7.22 8.18
N VAL A 119 -1.95 -7.15 6.94
CA VAL A 119 -0.93 -8.05 6.41
C VAL A 119 0.46 -7.69 6.94
N GLY A 120 0.77 -6.40 7.05
CA GLY A 120 2.02 -5.97 7.66
C GLY A 120 2.47 -4.58 7.24
N THR A 121 3.68 -4.23 7.69
CA THR A 121 4.33 -2.94 7.41
C THR A 121 5.70 -3.18 6.80
N VAL A 122 6.04 -2.41 5.77
CA VAL A 122 7.29 -2.53 5.01
C VAL A 122 8.05 -1.21 5.08
N ALA A 123 9.30 -1.26 5.54
CA ALA A 123 10.18 -0.10 5.47
C ALA A 123 10.57 0.18 4.02
N VAL A 124 10.55 1.46 3.62
CA VAL A 124 10.87 1.89 2.27
C VAL A 124 11.79 3.10 2.27
N THR A 125 12.56 3.25 1.20
CA THR A 125 13.42 4.41 0.96
C THR A 125 13.00 5.04 -0.37
N PRO A 126 11.98 5.93 -0.38
CA PRO A 126 11.55 6.59 -1.61
C PRO A 126 12.71 7.38 -2.24
N THR A 127 12.90 7.21 -3.56
CA THR A 127 13.83 8.02 -4.35
C THR A 127 13.15 9.21 -5.02
N GLN A 128 11.81 9.24 -5.00
CA GLN A 128 10.97 10.32 -5.51
C GLN A 128 9.84 10.62 -4.50
N PRO A 129 9.39 11.88 -4.38
CA PRO A 129 8.37 12.26 -3.41
C PRO A 129 6.95 11.84 -3.80
N SER A 130 6.75 11.31 -5.01
CA SER A 130 5.44 10.96 -5.57
C SER A 130 5.26 9.47 -5.88
N GLN A 131 6.30 8.65 -5.70
CA GLN A 131 6.20 7.21 -5.88
C GLN A 131 7.24 6.46 -5.06
N VAL A 132 6.89 5.25 -4.65
CA VAL A 132 7.82 4.32 -4.00
C VAL A 132 7.51 2.89 -4.39
N THR A 133 8.55 2.11 -4.69
CA THR A 133 8.43 0.67 -4.89
C THR A 133 8.65 -0.07 -3.57
N PHE A 134 7.85 -1.09 -3.32
CA PHE A 134 7.99 -1.96 -2.16
C PHE A 134 7.56 -3.39 -2.53
N THR A 135 7.99 -4.36 -1.73
CA THR A 135 7.47 -5.73 -1.84
C THR A 135 6.35 -5.88 -0.84
N ALA A 136 5.11 -6.00 -1.33
CA ALA A 136 3.96 -6.33 -0.50
C ALA A 136 4.21 -7.68 0.19
N PRO A 137 4.03 -7.79 1.53
CA PRO A 137 4.32 -9.04 2.23
C PRO A 137 3.36 -10.16 1.80
N ALA A 138 3.76 -11.42 2.01
CA ALA A 138 2.86 -12.56 1.89
C ALA A 138 1.72 -12.48 2.94
N ASN A 139 0.54 -12.99 2.58
CA ASN A 139 -0.64 -13.07 3.43
C ASN A 139 -1.04 -14.55 3.67
N PRO A 140 -0.22 -15.34 4.39
CA PRO A 140 -0.45 -16.77 4.56
C PRO A 140 -1.70 -17.10 5.38
N GLY A 141 -2.21 -16.14 6.17
CA GLY A 141 -3.43 -16.28 6.96
C GLY A 141 -4.72 -15.94 6.22
N GLN A 142 -4.65 -15.70 4.91
CA GLN A 142 -5.83 -15.36 4.11
C GLN A 142 -6.88 -16.46 4.16
N VAL A 143 -8.13 -16.07 4.43
CA VAL A 143 -9.32 -16.92 4.34
C VAL A 143 -10.19 -16.40 3.19
N GLY A 144 -10.53 -17.27 2.24
CA GLY A 144 -11.28 -16.90 1.03
C GLY A 144 -10.40 -16.54 -0.16
N THR A 145 -10.99 -16.55 -1.36
CA THR A 145 -10.27 -16.41 -2.63
C THR A 145 -9.60 -15.04 -2.79
N VAL A 146 -10.21 -13.98 -2.24
CA VAL A 146 -9.73 -12.59 -2.35
C VAL A 146 -9.73 -11.91 -0.98
N SER A 147 -8.70 -11.12 -0.70
CA SER A 147 -8.59 -10.28 0.49
C SER A 147 -8.14 -8.86 0.11
N THR A 148 -9.04 -7.88 0.20
CA THR A 148 -8.75 -6.47 -0.05
C THR A 148 -8.13 -5.80 1.17
N GLN A 149 -6.98 -5.14 1.00
CA GLN A 149 -6.21 -4.53 2.08
C GLN A 149 -5.96 -3.04 1.80
N PRO A 150 -6.23 -2.13 2.76
CA PRO A 150 -5.90 -0.73 2.61
C PRO A 150 -4.39 -0.50 2.63
N VAL A 151 -3.91 0.36 1.75
CA VAL A 151 -2.52 0.77 1.69
C VAL A 151 -2.39 2.16 2.27
N THR A 152 -1.51 2.28 3.26
CA THR A 152 -1.13 3.55 3.89
C THR A 152 0.36 3.75 3.76
N ILE A 153 0.78 5.00 3.88
CA ILE A 153 2.19 5.34 3.97
C ILE A 153 2.40 6.31 5.14
N THR A 154 3.41 6.05 5.95
CA THR A 154 3.73 6.82 7.16
C THR A 154 5.09 7.47 7.02
N THR A 155 5.11 8.79 7.04
CA THR A 155 6.31 9.64 7.00
C THR A 155 6.43 10.43 8.31
N ALA A 156 7.48 11.26 8.44
CA ALA A 156 7.58 12.21 9.55
C ALA A 156 6.40 13.22 9.61
N GLY A 157 5.73 13.46 8.48
CA GLY A 157 4.55 14.32 8.40
C GLY A 157 3.25 13.66 8.87
N GLY A 158 3.28 12.37 9.20
CA GLY A 158 2.13 11.58 9.63
C GLY A 158 1.82 10.42 8.67
N THR A 159 0.63 9.85 8.82
CA THR A 159 0.15 8.74 8.01
C THR A 159 -0.90 9.21 7.02
N SER A 160 -0.86 8.69 5.79
CA SER A 160 -1.89 8.96 4.79
C SER A 160 -3.25 8.42 5.23
N THR A 161 -4.32 8.96 4.67
CA THR A 161 -5.67 8.43 4.87
C THR A 161 -5.74 6.96 4.48
N SER A 162 -6.39 6.15 5.30
CA SER A 162 -6.63 4.72 5.03
C SER A 162 -7.86 4.53 4.15
N GLY A 163 -7.84 3.50 3.31
CA GLY A 163 -8.98 3.10 2.47
C GLY A 163 -9.10 3.82 1.12
N THR A 164 -8.28 4.83 0.83
CA THR A 164 -8.25 5.52 -0.48
C THR A 164 -7.47 4.76 -1.54
N THR A 165 -6.54 3.91 -1.12
CA THR A 165 -5.75 3.03 -1.98
C THR A 165 -5.83 1.62 -1.41
N LEU A 166 -6.10 0.64 -2.28
CA LEU A 166 -6.37 -0.74 -1.93
C LEU A 166 -5.49 -1.67 -2.78
N ILE A 167 -5.14 -2.82 -2.22
CA ILE A 167 -4.53 -3.95 -2.94
C ILE A 167 -5.35 -5.20 -2.64
N ASP A 168 -5.62 -6.00 -3.67
CA ASP A 168 -6.26 -7.30 -3.51
C ASP A 168 -5.22 -8.43 -3.50
N TYR A 169 -5.32 -9.27 -2.48
CA TYR A 169 -4.57 -10.51 -2.38
C TYR A 169 -5.39 -11.69 -2.88
N TYR A 170 -4.80 -12.51 -3.74
CA TYR A 170 -5.45 -13.68 -4.34
C TYR A 170 -4.77 -14.97 -3.90
N LEU A 171 -5.57 -15.95 -3.46
CA LEU A 171 -5.09 -17.32 -3.31
C LEU A 171 -4.88 -17.97 -4.67
N ALA A 172 -3.97 -18.94 -4.73
CA ALA A 172 -3.85 -19.79 -5.90
C ALA A 172 -5.17 -20.55 -6.16
N PRO A 173 -5.55 -20.77 -7.43
CA PRO A 173 -6.75 -21.50 -7.77
C PRO A 173 -6.64 -22.97 -7.34
N THR A 174 -7.76 -23.69 -7.31
CA THR A 174 -7.75 -25.14 -7.08
C THR A 174 -8.69 -25.80 -8.07
N ILE A 175 -8.21 -26.81 -8.79
CA ILE A 175 -9.02 -27.65 -9.66
C ILE A 175 -9.55 -28.82 -8.83
N THR A 176 -10.86 -29.05 -8.92
CA THR A 176 -11.56 -30.13 -8.22
C THR A 176 -12.04 -31.23 -9.16
N ALA A 177 -12.37 -30.89 -10.41
CA ALA A 177 -12.80 -31.86 -11.41
C ALA A 177 -12.53 -31.38 -12.83
N VAL A 178 -12.35 -32.34 -13.75
CA VAL A 178 -12.26 -32.12 -15.19
C VAL A 178 -13.17 -33.14 -15.88
N LEU A 179 -13.98 -32.69 -16.85
CA LEU A 179 -14.90 -33.55 -17.59
C LEU A 179 -14.99 -33.15 -19.07
N PRO A 180 -14.75 -34.06 -20.04
CA PRO A 180 -14.25 -35.43 -19.87
C PRO A 180 -12.86 -35.52 -19.22
N THR A 181 -12.53 -36.63 -18.56
CA THR A 181 -11.19 -36.87 -17.95
C THR A 181 -10.12 -37.29 -18.96
N SER A 182 -10.49 -37.44 -20.23
CA SER A 182 -9.61 -37.81 -21.33
C SER A 182 -10.08 -37.18 -22.64
N GLY A 183 -9.17 -36.93 -23.56
CA GLY A 183 -9.52 -36.39 -24.87
C GLY A 183 -8.32 -36.24 -25.81
N THR A 184 -8.65 -36.05 -27.08
CA THR A 184 -7.74 -35.76 -28.19
C THR A 184 -7.66 -34.25 -28.43
N ALA A 185 -6.70 -33.81 -29.23
CA ALA A 185 -6.56 -32.40 -29.61
C ALA A 185 -7.86 -31.85 -30.25
N GLY A 186 -8.35 -30.72 -29.74
CA GLY A 186 -9.59 -30.08 -30.17
C GLY A 186 -10.82 -30.42 -29.34
N ASP A 187 -10.76 -31.45 -28.48
CA ASP A 187 -11.86 -31.77 -27.56
C ASP A 187 -12.06 -30.65 -26.54
N GLN A 188 -13.33 -30.37 -26.20
CA GLN A 188 -13.68 -29.44 -25.13
C GLN A 188 -13.84 -30.17 -23.81
N ILE A 189 -13.22 -29.61 -22.77
CA ILE A 189 -13.33 -30.08 -21.39
C ILE A 189 -13.86 -28.95 -20.50
N THR A 190 -14.68 -29.33 -19.53
CA THR A 190 -15.09 -28.46 -18.43
C THR A 190 -14.16 -28.67 -17.26
N VAL A 191 -13.52 -27.61 -16.79
CA VAL A 191 -12.68 -27.58 -15.60
C VAL A 191 -13.45 -26.89 -14.48
N THR A 192 -13.65 -27.59 -13.37
CA THR A 192 -14.37 -27.10 -12.18
C THR A 192 -13.41 -26.94 -11.02
N GLY A 193 -13.58 -25.88 -10.24
CA GLY A 193 -12.63 -25.52 -9.19
C GLY A 193 -13.06 -24.33 -8.34
N THR A 194 -12.07 -23.66 -7.76
CA THR A 194 -12.23 -22.41 -6.99
C THR A 194 -11.14 -21.43 -7.36
N GLY A 195 -11.44 -20.13 -7.27
CA GLY A 195 -10.45 -19.08 -7.43
C GLY A 195 -10.02 -18.87 -8.88
N PHE A 196 -10.84 -19.22 -9.87
CA PHE A 196 -10.60 -18.93 -11.29
C PHE A 196 -10.84 -17.44 -11.63
N VAL A 197 -10.31 -16.53 -10.82
CA VAL A 197 -10.42 -15.09 -11.02
C VAL A 197 -9.25 -14.62 -11.88
N GLY A 198 -9.54 -13.98 -13.01
CA GLY A 198 -8.50 -13.45 -13.90
C GLY A 198 -7.55 -14.53 -14.43
N VAL A 199 -8.07 -15.71 -14.78
CA VAL A 199 -7.28 -16.78 -15.39
C VAL A 199 -6.59 -16.26 -16.64
N ASP A 200 -5.27 -16.41 -16.71
CA ASP A 200 -4.46 -16.01 -17.85
C ASP A 200 -3.96 -17.20 -18.68
N THR A 201 -3.81 -18.37 -18.04
CA THR A 201 -3.23 -19.56 -18.68
C THR A 201 -3.90 -20.84 -18.16
N VAL A 202 -4.20 -21.76 -19.09
CA VAL A 202 -4.48 -23.16 -18.78
C VAL A 202 -3.43 -24.00 -19.49
N THR A 203 -2.69 -24.83 -18.75
CA THR A 203 -1.57 -25.61 -19.27
C THR A 203 -1.88 -27.09 -19.17
N PHE A 204 -1.67 -27.81 -20.26
CA PHE A 204 -1.65 -29.26 -20.31
C PHE A 204 -0.20 -29.72 -20.29
N THR A 205 0.08 -30.73 -19.48
CA THR A 205 1.39 -31.40 -19.43
C THR A 205 1.19 -32.86 -19.76
N ASP A 206 1.94 -33.39 -20.74
CA ASP A 206 1.84 -34.79 -21.14
C ASP A 206 2.74 -35.74 -20.34
N SER A 207 2.71 -37.02 -20.70
CA SER A 207 3.50 -38.08 -20.06
C SER A 207 5.02 -37.92 -20.23
N ALA A 208 5.45 -37.14 -21.23
CA ALA A 208 6.85 -36.81 -21.50
C ALA A 208 7.27 -35.46 -20.89
N ALA A 209 6.42 -34.87 -20.04
CA ALA A 209 6.58 -33.55 -19.44
C ALA A 209 6.65 -32.39 -20.44
N ALA A 210 6.18 -32.58 -21.68
CA ALA A 210 5.96 -31.47 -22.60
C ALA A 210 4.70 -30.71 -22.20
N THR A 211 4.75 -29.37 -22.34
CA THR A 211 3.65 -28.49 -21.95
C THR A 211 3.06 -27.77 -23.16
N ALA A 212 1.73 -27.64 -23.19
CA ALA A 212 1.04 -26.81 -24.17
C ALA A 212 -0.05 -25.97 -23.51
N THR A 213 -0.19 -24.71 -23.95
CA THR A 213 -1.24 -23.80 -23.49
C THR A 213 -2.52 -24.07 -24.25
N ALA A 214 -3.62 -24.24 -23.52
CA ALA A 214 -4.95 -24.41 -24.08
C ALA A 214 -5.61 -23.07 -24.40
N VAL A 215 -6.47 -23.06 -25.42
CA VAL A 215 -7.49 -22.02 -25.56
C VAL A 215 -8.59 -22.31 -24.55
N PHE A 216 -9.05 -21.31 -23.82
CA PHE A 216 -10.07 -21.48 -22.79
C PHE A 216 -11.06 -20.31 -22.76
N THR A 217 -12.19 -20.53 -22.10
CA THR A 217 -13.24 -19.54 -21.84
C THR A 217 -13.65 -19.65 -20.37
N PRO A 218 -13.33 -18.65 -19.53
CA PRO A 218 -13.84 -18.58 -18.17
C PRO A 218 -15.37 -18.45 -18.18
N ILE A 219 -16.05 -19.26 -17.35
CA ILE A 219 -17.51 -19.22 -17.19
C ILE A 219 -17.88 -18.55 -15.86
N SER A 220 -17.15 -18.88 -14.80
CA SER A 220 -17.26 -18.26 -13.47
C SER A 220 -15.96 -18.47 -12.69
N ASP A 221 -15.87 -17.91 -11.49
CA ASP A 221 -14.75 -18.13 -10.55
C ASP A 221 -14.59 -19.60 -10.12
N THR A 222 -15.52 -20.47 -10.50
CA THR A 222 -15.52 -21.91 -10.19
C THR A 222 -15.52 -22.81 -11.42
N GLN A 223 -15.59 -22.26 -12.64
CA GLN A 223 -15.70 -23.06 -13.85
C GLN A 223 -15.10 -22.35 -15.06
N LEU A 224 -14.37 -23.11 -15.89
CA LEU A 224 -13.94 -22.70 -17.22
C LEU A 224 -14.08 -23.86 -18.21
N VAL A 225 -14.17 -23.54 -19.49
CA VAL A 225 -14.08 -24.53 -20.58
C VAL A 225 -12.71 -24.37 -21.23
N ALA A 226 -11.97 -25.47 -21.40
CA ALA A 226 -10.68 -25.48 -22.08
C ALA A 226 -10.73 -26.44 -23.29
N THR A 227 -9.97 -26.12 -24.33
CA THR A 227 -9.79 -26.96 -25.51
C THR A 227 -8.46 -27.70 -25.40
N VAL A 228 -8.47 -29.02 -25.51
CA VAL A 228 -7.25 -29.84 -25.45
C VAL A 228 -6.29 -29.40 -26.57
N PRO A 229 -5.07 -28.96 -26.25
CA PRO A 229 -4.12 -28.50 -27.27
C PRO A 229 -3.50 -29.67 -28.04
N GLY A 230 -3.11 -29.41 -29.29
CA GLY A 230 -2.34 -30.36 -30.10
C GLY A 230 -0.85 -30.36 -29.76
N GLY A 231 -0.12 -31.36 -30.30
CA GLY A 231 1.34 -31.46 -30.16
C GLY A 231 1.83 -32.12 -28.87
N LEU A 232 0.93 -32.74 -28.11
CA LEU A 232 1.24 -33.50 -26.90
C LEU A 232 1.23 -35.00 -27.15
N ALA A 233 2.05 -35.74 -26.41
CA ALA A 233 2.10 -37.20 -26.45
C ALA A 233 0.87 -37.82 -25.74
N ALA A 234 0.36 -38.92 -26.29
CA ALA A 234 -0.70 -39.68 -25.65
C ALA A 234 -0.24 -40.29 -24.31
N GLY A 235 -1.20 -40.52 -23.41
CA GLY A 235 -0.99 -41.13 -22.11
C GLY A 235 -1.40 -40.23 -20.94
N ALA A 236 -0.90 -40.56 -19.75
CA ALA A 236 -1.21 -39.83 -18.52
C ALA A 236 -0.59 -38.43 -18.57
N GLY A 237 -1.41 -37.41 -18.34
CA GLY A 237 -1.02 -36.02 -18.25
C GLY A 237 -1.74 -35.29 -17.12
N THR A 238 -1.54 -33.98 -17.08
CA THR A 238 -2.18 -33.11 -16.09
C THR A 238 -2.60 -31.78 -16.69
N ILE A 239 -3.54 -31.13 -16.01
CA ILE A 239 -4.01 -29.78 -16.29
C ILE A 239 -3.69 -28.90 -15.09
N THR A 240 -3.17 -27.71 -15.33
CA THR A 240 -3.03 -26.63 -14.35
C THR A 240 -3.70 -25.36 -14.87
N VAL A 241 -4.22 -24.56 -13.94
CA VAL A 241 -4.78 -23.24 -14.20
C VAL A 241 -3.92 -22.22 -13.48
N HIS A 242 -3.51 -21.16 -14.17
CA HIS A 242 -2.79 -20.04 -13.59
C HIS A 242 -3.68 -18.81 -13.50
N THR A 243 -3.61 -18.15 -12.34
CA THR A 243 -4.15 -16.82 -12.11
C THR A 243 -3.05 -15.97 -11.49
N CYS A 244 -3.32 -14.69 -11.27
CA CYS A 244 -2.38 -13.84 -10.54
C CYS A 244 -2.17 -14.27 -9.07
N GLY A 245 -3.01 -15.16 -8.51
CA GLY A 245 -2.78 -15.82 -7.21
C GLY A 245 -1.78 -16.98 -7.26
N GLY A 246 -1.36 -17.41 -8.46
CA GLY A 246 -0.44 -18.52 -8.70
C GLY A 246 -1.05 -19.66 -9.51
N ASN A 247 -0.36 -20.80 -9.52
CA ASN A 247 -0.79 -22.04 -10.17
C ASN A 247 -1.73 -22.86 -9.27
N SER A 248 -2.71 -23.51 -9.89
CA SER A 248 -3.49 -24.56 -9.23
C SER A 248 -2.66 -25.80 -8.91
N ASN A 249 -3.28 -26.73 -8.18
CA ASN A 249 -2.87 -28.13 -8.22
C ASN A 249 -2.88 -28.69 -9.66
N ALA A 250 -2.06 -29.71 -9.90
CA ALA A 250 -2.09 -30.48 -11.13
C ALA A 250 -3.23 -31.51 -11.08
N GLN A 251 -4.23 -31.34 -11.94
CA GLN A 251 -5.36 -32.27 -12.05
C GLN A 251 -5.08 -33.30 -13.14
N ALA A 252 -5.27 -34.59 -12.85
CA ALA A 252 -5.04 -35.65 -13.82
C ALA A 252 -5.97 -35.54 -15.04
N PHE A 253 -5.40 -35.77 -16.23
CA PHE A 253 -6.11 -35.84 -17.52
C PHE A 253 -5.39 -36.80 -18.46
N THR A 254 -6.11 -37.60 -19.24
CA THR A 254 -5.50 -38.55 -20.19
C THR A 254 -5.57 -38.01 -21.62
N LEU A 255 -4.41 -37.80 -22.24
CA LEU A 255 -4.30 -37.47 -23.66
C LEU A 255 -4.44 -38.74 -24.47
N THR A 256 -5.34 -38.74 -25.46
CA THR A 256 -5.60 -39.90 -26.33
C THR A 256 -5.21 -39.63 -27.78
#